data_AF-A0A9Q9CKC8-F1
#
_entry.id   AF-A0A9Q9CKC8-F1
#
_cell.length_a   1.000
_cell.length_b   1.000
_cell.length_c   1.000
_cell.angle_alpha   90.00
_cell.angle_beta   90.00
_cell.angle_gamma   90.00
#
_symmetry.space_group_name_H-M   'P 1'
#
loop_
_entity.id
_entity.type
_entity.pdbx_description
1 polymer ?
#
loop_
_entity_poly.entity_id
_entity_poly.type
_entity_poly.pdbx_seq_one_letter_code
_entity_poly.pdbx_strand_id
1 'polypeptide(L)'
;MSLKETYEDLQQKASKIKHELASLKTEMTLLEENIHGIELNPNFLETDVQPLYESLWNLQMAYKKRQTELNTVTLQLNQLDHILEGIMETDQMI
;
A
#
# COMPACT_ATOMS: atom_id res chain seq x y z
N MET A 1 -13.88 21.03 -8.95
CA MET A 1 -13.89 19.95 -7.96
C MET A 1 -14.13 20.59 -6.61
N SER A 2 -15.16 20.17 -5.87
CA SER A 2 -15.47 20.68 -4.54
C SER A 2 -14.58 20.04 -3.47
N LEU A 3 -14.58 20.60 -2.26
CA LEU A 3 -13.89 20.02 -1.10
C LEU A 3 -14.41 18.61 -0.79
N LYS A 4 -15.73 18.44 -0.86
CA LYS A 4 -16.39 17.14 -0.70
C LYS A 4 -15.94 16.12 -1.75
N GLU A 5 -15.94 16.51 -3.02
CA GLU A 5 -15.47 15.63 -4.12
C GLU A 5 -14.00 15.24 -3.95
N THR A 6 -13.16 16.16 -3.47
CA THR A 6 -11.74 15.90 -3.22
C THR A 6 -11.55 14.91 -2.07
N TYR A 7 -12.32 15.07 -1.00
CA TYR A 7 -12.32 14.17 0.15
C TYR A 7 -12.76 12.75 -0.23
N GLU A 8 -13.86 12.62 -0.98
CA GLU A 8 -14.37 11.34 -1.47
C GLU A 8 -13.37 10.63 -2.40
N ASP A 9 -12.71 11.37 -3.31
CA ASP A 9 -11.67 10.82 -4.20
C ASP A 9 -10.45 10.31 -3.40
N LEU A 10 -9.99 11.06 -2.40
CA LEU A 10 -8.88 10.63 -1.54
C LEU A 10 -9.23 9.39 -0.70
N GLN A 11 -10.47 9.30 -0.19
CA GLN A 11 -10.93 8.10 0.52
C GLN A 11 -10.96 6.86 -0.39
N GLN A 12 -11.44 7.01 -1.64
CA GLN A 12 -11.44 5.93 -2.62
C GLN A 12 -10.02 5.49 -2.97
N LYS A 13 -9.10 6.44 -3.20
CA LYS A 13 -7.68 6.17 -3.44
C LYS A 13 -7.04 5.43 -2.28
N ALA A 14 -7.26 5.88 -1.04
CA ALA A 14 -6.73 5.21 0.15
C ALA A 14 -7.22 3.77 0.25
N SER A 15 -8.51 3.54 -0.01
CA SER A 15 -9.13 2.21 0.02
C SER A 15 -8.53 1.29 -1.04
N LYS A 16 -8.37 1.79 -2.27
CA LYS A 16 -7.72 1.05 -3.36
C LYS A 16 -6.28 0.66 -3.01
N ILE A 17 -5.47 1.61 -2.51
CA ILE A 17 -4.08 1.32 -2.15
C ILE A 17 -4.00 0.30 -1.00
N LYS A 18 -4.91 0.35 -0.01
CA LYS A 18 -4.98 -0.68 1.04
C LYS A 18 -5.24 -2.08 0.47
N HIS A 19 -6.14 -2.20 -0.51
CA HIS A 19 -6.38 -3.46 -1.19
C HIS A 19 -5.15 -3.95 -1.97
N GLU A 20 -4.47 -3.05 -2.69
CA GLU A 20 -3.23 -3.39 -3.41
C GLU A 20 -2.12 -3.86 -2.46
N LEU A 21 -1.94 -3.19 -1.31
CA LEU A 21 -0.97 -3.62 -0.29
C LEU A 21 -1.28 -5.01 0.27
N ALA A 22 -2.57 -5.32 0.48
CA ALA A 22 -2.98 -6.65 0.93
C ALA A 22 -2.65 -7.73 -0.13
N SER A 23 -2.94 -7.46 -1.41
CA SER A 23 -2.60 -8.37 -2.51
C SER A 23 -1.09 -8.61 -2.60
N LEU A 24 -0.30 -7.54 -2.59
CA LEU A 24 1.17 -7.62 -2.64
C LEU A 24 1.73 -8.43 -1.47
N LYS A 25 1.16 -8.26 -0.26
CA LYS A 25 1.57 -9.04 0.91
C LYS A 25 1.28 -10.53 0.72
N THR A 26 0.11 -10.89 0.21
CA THR A 26 -0.24 -12.28 -0.10
C THR A 26 0.69 -12.87 -1.17
N GLU A 27 0.98 -12.13 -2.23
CA GLU A 27 1.89 -12.55 -3.29
C GLU A 27 3.30 -12.80 -2.78
N MET A 28 3.83 -11.91 -1.92
CA MET A 28 5.15 -12.10 -1.29
C MET A 28 5.18 -13.37 -0.43
N THR A 29 4.16 -13.61 0.41
CA THR A 29 4.10 -14.81 1.25
C THR A 29 4.06 -16.10 0.42
N LEU A 30 3.25 -16.14 -0.65
CA LEU A 30 3.21 -17.30 -1.55
C LEU A 30 4.56 -17.54 -2.23
N LEU A 31 5.25 -16.47 -2.61
CA LEU A 31 6.57 -16.58 -3.24
C LEU A 31 7.65 -17.06 -2.27
N GLU A 32 7.61 -16.58 -1.02
CA GLU A 32 8.47 -17.08 0.07
C GLU A 32 8.26 -18.57 0.32
N GLU A 33 6.99 -19.02 0.37
CA GLU A 33 6.65 -20.44 0.50
C GLU A 33 7.17 -21.28 -0.67
N ASN A 34 7.05 -20.78 -1.91
CA ASN A 34 7.56 -21.46 -3.10
C ASN A 34 9.09 -21.59 -3.08
N ILE A 35 9.80 -20.50 -2.74
CA ILE A 35 11.26 -20.51 -2.59
C ILE A 35 11.67 -21.56 -1.57
N HIS A 36 11.05 -21.54 -0.39
CA HIS A 36 11.35 -22.49 0.67
C HIS A 36 11.08 -23.94 0.24
N GLY A 37 9.96 -24.18 -0.46
CA GLY A 37 9.61 -25.50 -0.98
C GLY A 37 10.62 -26.04 -1.99
N ILE A 38 11.21 -25.18 -2.83
CA ILE A 38 12.26 -25.57 -3.78
C ILE A 38 13.56 -25.87 -3.04
N GLU A 39 13.97 -25.04 -2.09
CA GLU A 39 15.21 -25.22 -1.32
C GLU A 39 15.21 -26.50 -0.46
N LEU A 40 14.04 -27.03 -0.12
CA LEU A 40 13.91 -28.34 0.55
C LEU A 40 14.19 -29.54 -0.37
N ASN A 41 14.21 -29.36 -1.69
CA ASN A 41 14.55 -30.42 -2.63
C ASN A 41 16.07 -30.70 -2.60
N PRO A 42 16.54 -31.92 -2.30
CA PRO A 42 17.97 -32.22 -2.22
C PRO A 42 18.74 -32.07 -3.55
N ASN A 43 18.02 -31.96 -4.68
CA ASN A 43 18.61 -31.75 -6.01
C ASN A 43 18.42 -30.33 -6.55
N PHE A 44 18.02 -29.36 -5.71
CA PHE A 44 17.81 -27.99 -6.19
C PHE A 44 19.12 -27.36 -6.69
N LEU A 45 19.00 -26.46 -7.67
CA LEU A 45 20.08 -25.61 -8.12
C LEU A 45 19.76 -24.15 -7.76
N GLU A 46 20.80 -23.36 -7.45
CA GLU A 46 20.64 -21.91 -7.17
C GLU A 46 19.89 -21.18 -8.28
N THR A 47 20.09 -21.61 -9.53
CA THR A 47 19.40 -21.09 -10.71
C THR A 47 17.89 -21.29 -10.70
N ASP A 48 17.39 -22.26 -9.93
CA ASP A 48 15.95 -22.55 -9.79
C ASP A 48 15.25 -21.52 -8.89
N VAL A 49 15.98 -20.92 -7.94
CA VAL A 49 15.43 -19.99 -6.93
C VAL A 49 15.82 -18.55 -7.15
N GLN A 50 16.94 -18.27 -7.82
CA GLN A 50 17.43 -16.91 -8.01
C GLN A 50 16.44 -15.96 -8.69
N PRO A 51 15.72 -16.35 -9.77
CA PRO A 51 14.69 -15.49 -10.38
C PRO A 51 13.51 -15.20 -9.43
N LEU A 52 13.24 -16.11 -8.48
CA LEU A 52 12.17 -15.94 -7.49
C LEU A 52 12.60 -14.93 -6.41
N TYR A 53 13.86 -14.96 -5.98
CA TYR A 53 14.41 -13.93 -5.08
C TYR A 53 14.39 -12.54 -5.72
N GLU A 54 14.74 -12.42 -7.01
CA GLU A 54 14.62 -11.16 -7.75
C GLU A 54 13.17 -10.68 -7.81
N SER A 55 12.22 -11.60 -8.04
CA SER A 55 10.79 -11.29 -8.05
C SER A 55 10.30 -10.83 -6.67
N LEU A 56 10.75 -11.48 -5.59
CA LEU A 56 10.42 -11.11 -4.22
C LEU A 56 10.95 -9.71 -3.88
N TRP A 57 12.19 -9.41 -4.28
CA TRP A 57 12.76 -8.07 -4.13
C TRP A 57 11.93 -7.01 -4.84
N ASN A 58 11.52 -7.27 -6.08
CA ASN A 58 10.69 -6.34 -6.85
C ASN A 58 9.32 -6.11 -6.20
N LEU A 59 8.68 -7.17 -5.68
CA LEU A 59 7.43 -7.06 -4.92
C LEU A 59 7.61 -6.24 -3.64
N GLN A 60 8.71 -6.42 -2.91
CA GLN A 60 9.03 -5.62 -1.72
C GLN A 60 9.21 -4.13 -2.08
N MET A 61 9.84 -3.81 -3.21
CA MET A 61 9.97 -2.42 -3.68
C MET A 61 8.61 -1.83 -4.05
N ALA A 62 7.76 -2.58 -4.75
CA ALA A 62 6.41 -2.16 -5.08
C ALA A 62 5.57 -1.92 -3.82
N TYR A 63 5.65 -2.83 -2.83
CA TYR A 63 4.98 -2.68 -1.54
C TYR A 63 5.41 -1.41 -0.82
N LYS A 64 6.72 -1.16 -0.71
CA LYS A 64 7.24 0.07 -0.08
C LYS A 64 6.74 1.34 -0.78
N LYS A 65 6.73 1.35 -2.12
CA LYS A 65 6.20 2.47 -2.91
C LYS A 65 4.72 2.71 -2.59
N ARG A 66 3.89 1.67 -2.63
CA ARG A 66 2.45 1.79 -2.30
C ARG A 66 2.21 2.22 -0.86
N GLN A 67 3.05 1.77 0.07
CA GLN A 67 2.97 2.20 1.47
C GLN A 67 3.25 3.71 1.61
N THR A 68 4.25 4.24 0.90
CA THR A 68 4.53 5.68 0.87
C THR A 68 3.38 6.47 0.25
N GLU A 69 2.78 5.97 -0.83
CA GLU A 69 1.60 6.59 -1.45
C GLU A 69 0.41 6.61 -0.49
N LEU A 70 0.12 5.50 0.20
CA LEU A 70 -0.94 5.45 1.20
C LEU A 70 -0.71 6.44 2.34
N ASN A 71 0.52 6.53 2.85
CA ASN A 71 0.87 7.47 3.91
C ASN A 71 0.64 8.91 3.45
N THR A 72 0.99 9.23 2.20
CA THR A 72 0.77 10.56 1.61
C THR A 72 -0.72 10.89 1.52
N VAL A 73 -1.54 9.98 0.99
CA VAL A 73 -3.00 10.19 0.90
C VAL A 73 -3.63 10.32 2.29
N THR A 74 -3.15 9.55 3.27
CA THR A 74 -3.63 9.62 4.66
C THR A 74 -3.30 10.99 5.28
N LEU A 75 -2.10 11.52 5.05
CA LEU A 75 -1.74 12.87 5.50
C LEU A 75 -2.64 13.94 4.87
N GLN A 76 -2.93 13.81 3.57
CA GLN A 76 -3.84 14.74 2.88
C GLN A 76 -5.25 14.69 3.45
N LEU A 77 -5.79 13.50 3.75
CA LEU A 77 -7.09 13.35 4.40
C LEU A 77 -7.12 14.03 5.78
N ASN A 78 -6.12 13.78 6.62
CA ASN A 78 -6.03 14.40 7.95
C ASN A 78 -5.93 15.94 7.87
N GLN A 79 -5.22 16.47 6.87
CA GLN A 79 -5.16 17.91 6.62
C GLN A 79 -6.53 18.48 6.23
N LEU A 80 -7.30 17.77 5.41
CA LEU A 80 -8.66 18.18 5.06
C LEU A 80 -9.61 18.12 6.26
N ASP A 81 -9.51 17.09 7.10
CA ASP A 81 -10.30 16.98 8.34
C ASP A 81 -10.06 18.21 9.25
N HIS A 82 -8.81 18.62 9.45
CA HIS A 82 -8.48 19.82 10.23
C HIS A 82 -9.00 21.13 9.62
N ILE A 83 -9.00 21.26 8.28
CA ILE A 83 -9.56 22.44 7.62
C ILE A 83 -11.07 22.50 7.86
N LEU A 84 -11.77 21.36 7.77
CA LEU A 84 -13.20 21.28 8.00
C LEU A 84 -13.57 21.63 9.46
N GLU A 85 -12.81 21.12 10.43
CA GLU A 85 -12.97 21.46 11.85
C GLU A 85 -12.89 22.98 12.07
N GLY A 86 -11.86 23.65 11.54
CA GLY A 86 -11.69 25.09 11.71
C GLY A 86 -12.78 25.95 11.06
N ILE A 87 -13.34 25.50 9.94
CA ILE A 87 -14.49 26.18 9.30
C ILE A 87 -15.72 26.08 10.20
N MET A 88 -16.02 24.88 10.72
CA MET A 88 -17.18 24.65 11.60
C MET A 88 -17.11 25.46 12.90
N GLU A 89 -15.93 25.58 13.49
CA GLU A 89 -15.72 26.42 14.69
C GLU A 89 -15.96 27.90 14.40
N THR A 90 -15.57 28.37 13.21
CA THR A 90 -15.74 29.78 12.82
C THR A 90 -17.21 30.12 12.53
N ASP A 91 -17.96 29.20 11.90
CA ASP A 91 -19.39 29.36 11.61
C ASP A 91 -20.27 29.37 12.86
N GLN A 92 -19.83 28.78 13.98
CA GLN A 92 -20.55 28.84 15.26
C GLN A 92 -20.35 30.15 16.03
N MET A 93 -19.38 30.98 15.65
CA MET A 93 -19.04 32.24 16.33
C MET A 93 -19.69 33.49 15.71
N ILE A 94 -20.48 33.34 14.64
CA ILE A 94 -21.21 34.42 13.93
C ILE A 94 -22.71 34.24 14.15
#